data_AF-A0A6J8CR97-F1
#
_entry.id   AF-A0A6J8CR97-F1
#
_cell.length_a   1.000
_cell.length_b   1.000
_cell.length_c   1.000
_cell.angle_alpha   90.00
_cell.angle_beta   90.00
_cell.angle_gamma   90.00
#
_symmetry.space_group_name_H-M   'P 1'
#
loop_
_entity.id
_entity.type
_entity.pdbx_description
1 polymer ?
#
loop_
_entity_poly.entity_id
_entity_poly.type
_entity_poly.pdbx_seq_one_letter_code
_entity_poly.pdbx_strand_id
1 'polypeptide(L)'
;MSDCTDLGACGPLLYLKRACQDLGACGALLFPKMSDCKDLGACGALCFKMSDCQDLGACDALLFPKMSDCQDLGACGALLFPKISDCQDLGACGALLYLKMSDCQDLGACGALLFPKMSDCKDLGACGALLFPKMSDCQDLGACGSLLFPKMSDCKDLGACGALLFPKMSDCHDLGACGSLLFPKMSDCQDLGACGSLLFPKMSDCQDLGACGALLFPKMSDCKDLGACGALLFPKMSDCQDLGACDALLFLKMSDCQDLGACGALLFPKMSD
;
A
#
# COMPACT_ATOMS: atom_id res chain seq x y z
N MET A 1 -10.64 -10.02 42.99
CA MET A 1 -11.05 -10.16 41.59
C MET A 1 -11.68 -8.84 41.26
N SER A 2 -11.01 -8.00 40.48
CA SER A 2 -11.37 -6.60 40.41
C SER A 2 -11.42 -6.22 38.94
N ASP A 3 -12.63 -5.89 38.49
CA ASP A 3 -12.82 -5.08 37.30
C ASP A 3 -12.34 -3.67 37.64
N CYS A 4 -11.78 -2.99 36.65
CA CYS A 4 -11.29 -1.63 36.83
C CYS A 4 -12.11 -0.70 35.96
N THR A 5 -12.75 0.27 36.62
CA THR A 5 -13.64 1.23 35.99
C THR A 5 -13.28 2.60 36.54
N ASP A 6 -13.21 3.60 35.67
CA ASP A 6 -13.06 5.02 36.00
C ASP A 6 -11.76 5.34 36.78
N LEU A 7 -10.61 5.06 36.16
CA LEU A 7 -9.31 5.46 36.68
C LEU A 7 -8.71 6.56 35.80
N GLY A 8 -8.78 7.80 36.28
CA GLY A 8 -8.25 8.96 35.53
C GLY A 8 -6.74 8.93 35.28
N ALA A 9 -5.92 8.61 36.30
CA ALA A 9 -4.48 8.45 36.13
C ALA A 9 -3.94 7.32 36.99
N CYS A 10 -3.09 6.49 36.38
CA CYS A 10 -2.59 5.25 36.95
C CYS A 10 -1.08 5.29 37.13
N GLY A 11 -0.59 4.59 38.16
CA GLY A 11 0.84 4.43 38.42
C GLY A 11 1.60 3.72 37.29
N PRO A 12 2.93 3.58 37.43
CA PRO A 12 3.82 3.12 36.35
C PRO A 12 3.60 1.67 35.92
N LEU A 13 2.97 0.83 36.75
CA LEU A 13 2.66 -0.57 36.43
C LEU A 13 1.37 -1.01 37.10
N LEU A 14 0.35 -1.34 36.31
CA LEU A 14 -0.94 -1.83 36.79
C LEU A 14 -1.22 -3.24 36.24
N TYR A 15 -1.68 -4.12 37.13
CA TYR A 15 -1.93 -5.53 36.84
C TYR A 15 -3.40 -5.87 37.12
N LEU A 16 -4.18 -6.02 36.05
CA LEU A 16 -5.61 -6.35 36.08
C LEU A 16 -5.85 -7.70 35.41
N LYS A 17 -6.94 -8.37 35.82
CA LYS A 17 -7.19 -9.79 35.50
C LYS A 17 -8.45 -10.08 34.68
N ARG A 18 -9.30 -9.10 34.34
CA ARG A 18 -10.61 -9.43 33.73
C ARG A 18 -11.14 -8.47 32.66
N ALA A 19 -11.41 -7.22 33.01
CA ALA A 19 -11.91 -6.20 32.10
C ALA A 19 -11.45 -4.81 32.57
N CYS A 20 -11.34 -3.87 31.63
CA CYS A 20 -11.10 -2.48 31.94
C CYS A 20 -11.94 -1.53 31.09
N GLN A 21 -12.47 -0.49 31.75
CA GLN A 21 -13.25 0.58 31.13
C GLN A 21 -12.82 1.92 31.72
N ASP A 22 -12.86 2.98 30.90
CA ASP A 22 -12.62 4.37 31.31
C ASP A 22 -11.28 4.58 32.02
N LEU A 23 -10.19 4.17 31.36
CA LEU A 23 -8.83 4.48 31.84
C LEU A 23 -8.35 5.76 31.18
N GLY A 24 -7.92 6.75 31.95
CA GLY A 24 -7.29 7.95 31.41
C GLY A 24 -5.83 7.73 31.02
N ALA A 25 -4.90 8.34 31.75
CA ALA A 25 -3.46 8.24 31.45
C ALA A 25 -2.75 7.19 32.32
N CYS A 26 -2.11 6.21 31.68
CA CYS A 26 -1.39 5.13 32.33
C CYS A 26 0.08 5.05 31.88
N GLY A 27 0.98 4.61 32.78
CA GLY A 27 2.38 4.35 32.44
C GLY A 27 2.54 3.08 31.59
N ALA A 28 3.09 2.01 32.17
CA ALA A 28 3.02 0.69 31.57
C ALA A 28 1.85 -0.08 32.20
N LEU A 29 1.16 -0.88 31.40
CA LEU A 29 0.14 -1.79 31.90
C LEU A 29 0.47 -3.21 31.40
N LEU A 30 0.38 -4.19 32.30
CA LEU A 30 0.58 -5.60 31.98
C LEU A 30 -0.61 -6.46 32.48
N PHE A 31 -1.33 -7.04 31.55
CA PHE A 31 -2.55 -7.84 31.70
C PHE A 31 -2.30 -9.18 31.00
N PRO A 32 -1.96 -10.23 31.75
CA PRO A 32 -1.65 -11.52 31.15
C PRO A 32 -2.83 -12.14 30.40
N LYS A 33 -4.07 -11.84 30.83
CA LYS A 33 -5.33 -12.22 30.18
C LYS A 33 -6.42 -11.22 30.54
N MET A 34 -7.08 -10.66 29.53
CA MET A 34 -8.29 -9.85 29.64
C MET A 34 -9.26 -10.31 28.55
N SER A 35 -10.57 -10.21 28.76
CA SER A 35 -11.54 -10.51 27.69
C SER A 35 -11.64 -9.31 26.76
N ASP A 36 -11.99 -8.16 27.36
CA ASP A 36 -12.42 -6.95 26.66
C ASP A 36 -11.81 -5.71 27.33
N CYS A 37 -11.51 -4.70 26.52
CA CYS A 37 -11.03 -3.40 26.99
C CYS A 37 -11.70 -2.30 26.18
N LYS A 38 -12.27 -1.30 26.88
CA LYS A 38 -12.92 -0.14 26.26
C LYS A 38 -12.40 1.16 26.84
N ASP A 39 -12.41 2.22 26.05
CA ASP A 39 -12.18 3.59 26.49
C ASP A 39 -10.85 3.74 27.25
N LEU A 40 -9.74 3.37 26.58
CA LEU A 40 -8.41 3.70 27.07
C LEU A 40 -7.98 5.04 26.51
N GLY A 41 -7.51 5.93 27.37
CA GLY A 41 -6.89 7.20 26.99
C GLY A 41 -5.45 7.01 26.54
N ALA A 42 -4.52 7.65 27.26
CA ALA A 42 -3.11 7.65 26.91
C ALA A 42 -2.34 6.58 27.69
N CYS A 43 -1.45 5.86 27.02
CA CYS A 43 -0.66 4.81 27.65
C CYS A 43 0.82 4.83 27.22
N GLY A 44 1.74 4.50 28.11
CA GLY A 44 3.15 4.31 27.74
C GLY A 44 3.35 2.97 27.01
N ALA A 45 3.16 1.86 27.71
CA ALA A 45 3.32 0.54 27.11
C ALA A 45 2.22 -0.43 27.55
N LEU A 46 1.54 -1.09 26.60
CA LEU A 46 0.60 -2.17 26.89
C LEU A 46 1.09 -3.49 26.30
N CYS A 47 0.96 -4.56 27.07
CA CYS A 47 1.20 -5.90 26.58
C CYS A 47 0.16 -6.90 27.10
N PHE A 48 -0.84 -7.25 26.29
CA PHE A 48 -1.96 -8.08 26.73
C PHE A 48 -2.37 -9.15 25.74
N LYS A 49 -2.91 -10.26 26.26
CA LYS A 49 -3.75 -11.18 25.48
C LYS A 49 -5.21 -10.83 25.73
N MET A 50 -5.91 -10.45 24.68
CA MET A 50 -7.34 -10.15 24.74
C MET A 50 -8.06 -10.64 23.49
N SER A 51 -9.40 -10.73 23.58
CA SER A 51 -10.23 -11.04 22.42
C SER A 51 -10.45 -9.76 21.63
N ASP A 52 -11.04 -8.73 22.27
CA ASP A 52 -11.64 -7.60 21.57
C ASP A 52 -11.30 -6.27 22.24
N CYS A 53 -10.85 -5.29 21.46
CA CYS A 53 -10.47 -3.96 21.95
C CYS A 53 -11.25 -2.87 21.23
N GLN A 54 -11.77 -1.90 21.97
CA GLN A 54 -12.51 -0.74 21.45
C GLN A 54 -11.97 0.55 22.07
N ASP A 55 -11.90 1.62 21.27
CA ASP A 55 -11.61 2.98 21.72
C ASP A 55 -10.32 3.10 22.54
N LEU A 56 -9.16 2.89 21.90
CA LEU A 56 -7.86 3.19 22.50
C LEU A 56 -7.35 4.50 21.95
N GLY A 57 -6.90 5.38 22.84
CA GLY A 57 -6.30 6.65 22.51
C GLY A 57 -4.84 6.50 22.08
N ALA A 58 -3.98 7.29 22.71
CA ALA A 58 -2.58 7.40 22.29
C ALA A 58 -1.66 6.48 23.09
N CYS A 59 -0.84 5.68 22.44
CA CYS A 59 0.04 4.73 23.11
C CYS A 59 1.47 4.71 22.55
N ASP A 60 2.51 4.72 23.39
CA ASP A 60 3.89 4.68 22.84
C ASP A 60 4.22 3.30 22.26
N ALA A 61 3.87 2.22 22.96
CA ALA A 61 4.12 0.85 22.49
C ALA A 61 2.98 -0.12 22.86
N LEU A 62 2.50 -0.86 21.87
CA LEU A 62 1.44 -1.84 22.02
C LEU A 62 1.88 -3.20 21.49
N LEU A 63 1.78 -4.22 22.33
CA LEU A 63 2.06 -5.61 21.97
C LEU A 63 0.86 -6.50 22.28
N PHE A 64 0.25 -7.06 21.24
CA PHE A 64 -0.88 -7.98 21.38
C PHE A 64 -0.53 -9.32 20.78
N PRO A 65 -0.08 -10.32 21.58
CA PRO A 65 0.32 -11.63 21.06
C PRO A 65 -0.76 -12.36 20.28
N LYS A 66 -2.03 -12.08 20.59
CA LYS A 66 -3.21 -12.55 19.87
C LYS A 66 -4.38 -11.63 20.18
N MET A 67 -5.08 -11.21 19.14
CA MET A 67 -6.35 -10.48 19.20
C MET A 67 -7.30 -11.08 18.16
N SER A 68 -8.60 -11.04 18.41
CA SER A 68 -9.60 -11.32 17.38
C SER A 68 -9.83 -10.03 16.61
N ASP A 69 -10.39 -9.03 17.32
CA ASP A 69 -10.91 -7.81 16.71
C ASP A 69 -10.39 -6.56 17.43
N CYS A 70 -10.05 -5.53 16.66
CA CYS A 70 -9.70 -4.20 17.15
C CYS A 70 -10.56 -3.16 16.44
N GLN A 71 -11.15 -2.25 17.20
CA GLN A 71 -11.92 -1.11 16.70
C GLN A 71 -11.38 0.18 17.33
N ASP A 72 -11.26 1.23 16.52
CA ASP A 72 -10.93 2.58 16.96
C ASP A 72 -9.63 2.65 17.78
N LEU A 73 -8.52 2.32 17.12
CA LEU A 73 -7.19 2.50 17.70
C LEU A 73 -6.64 3.86 17.26
N GLY A 74 -6.33 4.73 18.21
CA GLY A 74 -5.79 6.06 17.98
C GLY A 74 -4.31 6.05 17.57
N ALA A 75 -3.53 6.97 18.14
CA ALA A 75 -2.14 7.18 17.74
C ALA A 75 -1.19 6.22 18.48
N CYS A 76 -0.37 5.45 17.76
CA CYS A 76 0.57 4.52 18.37
C CYS A 76 2.01 4.77 17.92
N GLY A 77 2.98 4.79 18.85
CA GLY A 77 4.40 4.89 18.50
C GLY A 77 4.88 3.62 17.78
N ALA A 78 4.67 2.46 18.41
CA ALA A 78 4.96 1.16 17.85
C ALA A 78 3.86 0.15 18.18
N LEU A 79 3.44 -0.62 17.18
CA LEU A 79 2.35 -1.58 17.30
C LEU A 79 2.78 -2.94 16.73
N LEU A 80 2.74 -3.97 17.56
CA LEU A 80 3.13 -5.33 17.20
C LEU A 80 2.00 -6.33 17.47
N PHE A 81 1.51 -6.94 16.40
CA PHE A 81 0.46 -7.94 16.41
C PHE A 81 0.93 -9.22 15.69
N PRO A 82 1.31 -10.27 16.43
CA PRO A 82 1.61 -11.55 15.81
C PRO A 82 0.40 -12.19 15.12
N LYS A 83 -0.82 -11.93 15.58
CA LYS A 83 -2.04 -12.40 14.93
C LYS A 83 -3.26 -11.56 15.33
N ILE A 84 -3.94 -11.03 14.33
CA ILE A 84 -5.27 -10.41 14.43
C ILE A 84 -6.16 -11.01 13.33
N SER A 85 -7.46 -11.12 13.56
CA SER A 85 -8.39 -11.43 12.48
C SER A 85 -8.69 -10.14 11.75
N ASP A 86 -9.33 -9.20 12.46
CA ASP A 86 -9.95 -8.03 11.85
C ASP A 86 -9.53 -6.75 12.59
N CYS A 87 -9.25 -5.69 11.83
CA CYS A 87 -8.97 -4.35 12.35
C CYS A 87 -9.86 -3.32 11.65
N GLN A 88 -10.56 -2.52 12.44
CA GLN A 88 -11.38 -1.40 11.97
C GLN A 88 -10.80 -0.12 12.59
N ASP A 89 -10.62 0.90 11.76
CA ASP A 89 -10.17 2.24 12.17
C ASP A 89 -8.90 2.24 13.03
N LEU A 90 -7.76 1.98 12.38
CA LEU A 90 -6.45 2.20 12.97
C LEU A 90 -5.92 3.57 12.53
N GLY A 91 -5.71 4.47 13.47
CA GLY A 91 -5.25 5.84 13.26
C GLY A 91 -3.76 5.93 12.90
N ALA A 92 -3.06 6.91 13.49
CA ALA A 92 -1.68 7.19 13.15
C ALA A 92 -0.70 6.24 13.84
N CYS A 93 0.26 5.68 13.12
CA CYS A 93 1.23 4.76 13.68
C CYS A 93 2.68 5.11 13.31
N GLY A 94 3.62 5.08 14.25
CA GLY A 94 5.04 5.27 13.95
C GLY A 94 5.61 4.05 13.21
N ALA A 95 5.46 2.87 13.82
CA ALA A 95 5.84 1.59 13.24
C ALA A 95 4.77 0.53 13.48
N LEU A 96 4.43 -0.21 12.43
CA LEU A 96 3.41 -1.25 12.43
C LEU A 96 3.97 -2.57 11.93
N LEU A 97 3.86 -3.61 12.77
CA LEU A 97 4.22 -4.95 12.38
C LEU A 97 3.09 -5.92 12.73
N TYR A 98 2.45 -6.46 11.69
CA TYR A 98 1.51 -7.56 11.81
C TYR A 98 2.10 -8.80 11.16
N LEU A 99 2.18 -9.94 11.84
CA LEU A 99 2.67 -11.17 11.18
C LEU A 99 1.60 -11.85 10.32
N LYS A 100 0.32 -11.70 10.71
CA LYS A 100 -0.84 -12.17 9.96
C LYS A 100 -2.09 -11.38 10.34
N MET A 101 -2.75 -10.80 9.34
CA MET A 101 -4.07 -10.18 9.42
C MET A 101 -4.95 -10.82 8.34
N SER A 102 -6.24 -11.02 8.62
CA SER A 102 -7.18 -11.37 7.56
C SER A 102 -7.55 -10.09 6.83
N ASP A 103 -8.23 -9.18 7.54
CA ASP A 103 -8.89 -8.02 6.94
C ASP A 103 -8.57 -6.73 7.71
N CYS A 104 -8.33 -5.65 6.95
CA CYS A 104 -8.25 -4.29 7.47
C CYS A 104 -9.26 -3.42 6.73
N GLN A 105 -10.12 -2.69 7.45
CA GLN A 105 -11.00 -1.72 6.81
C GLN A 105 -10.26 -0.42 6.56
N ASP A 106 -9.85 0.26 7.62
CA ASP A 106 -9.29 1.60 7.53
C ASP A 106 -7.97 1.67 8.29
N LEU A 107 -6.92 2.01 7.56
CA LEU A 107 -5.62 2.31 8.14
C LEU A 107 -5.22 3.75 7.83
N GLY A 108 -4.91 4.52 8.87
CA GLY A 108 -4.51 5.91 8.77
C GLY A 108 -3.05 6.07 8.36
N ALA A 109 -2.42 7.12 8.89
CA ALA A 109 -1.06 7.47 8.51
C ALA A 109 -0.02 6.62 9.25
N CYS A 110 0.91 6.00 8.53
CA CYS A 110 1.92 5.14 9.14
C CYS A 110 3.36 5.46 8.69
N GLY A 111 4.30 5.54 9.63
CA GLY A 111 5.70 5.78 9.30
C GLY A 111 6.34 4.61 8.55
N ALA A 112 6.26 3.42 9.15
CA ALA A 112 6.73 2.18 8.54
C ALA A 112 5.76 1.04 8.82
N LEU A 113 5.52 0.21 7.80
CA LEU A 113 4.48 -0.79 7.83
C LEU A 113 4.93 -2.09 7.16
N LEU A 114 4.81 -3.19 7.91
CA LEU A 114 5.20 -4.53 7.45
C LEU A 114 4.11 -5.55 7.78
N PHE A 115 3.57 -6.17 6.73
CA PHE A 115 2.58 -7.24 6.81
C PHE A 115 3.02 -8.42 5.95
N PRO A 116 3.63 -9.47 6.52
CA PRO A 116 4.03 -10.66 5.78
C PRO A 116 2.88 -11.33 5.02
N LYS A 117 1.65 -11.25 5.55
CA LYS A 117 0.42 -11.77 4.94
C LYS A 117 -0.79 -10.94 5.38
N MET A 118 -1.47 -10.38 4.40
CA MET A 118 -2.80 -9.79 4.51
C MET A 118 -3.66 -10.40 3.40
N SER A 119 -4.92 -10.71 3.67
CA SER A 119 -5.84 -11.09 2.59
C SER A 119 -6.26 -9.81 1.90
N ASP A 120 -6.99 -8.95 2.62
CA ASP A 120 -7.69 -7.81 2.04
C ASP A 120 -7.46 -6.53 2.87
N CYS A 121 -7.30 -5.40 2.18
CA CYS A 121 -7.40 -4.07 2.77
C CYS A 121 -8.38 -3.25 1.95
N LYS A 122 -9.31 -2.55 2.61
CA LYS A 122 -10.12 -1.56 1.90
C LYS A 122 -9.31 -0.30 1.70
N ASP A 123 -9.05 0.44 2.78
CA ASP A 123 -8.50 1.78 2.68
C ASP A 123 -7.21 1.90 3.49
N LEU A 124 -6.14 2.27 2.80
CA LEU A 124 -4.83 2.49 3.37
C LEU A 124 -4.41 3.94 3.14
N GLY A 125 -4.21 4.69 4.21
CA GLY A 125 -3.81 6.08 4.20
C GLY A 125 -2.33 6.29 3.89
N ALA A 126 -1.83 7.45 4.30
CA ALA A 126 -0.47 7.86 3.94
C ALA A 126 0.61 7.02 4.64
N CYS A 127 1.53 6.41 3.91
CA CYS A 127 2.60 5.60 4.47
C CYS A 127 4.00 6.08 4.06
N GLY A 128 4.94 6.13 5.00
CA GLY A 128 6.35 6.43 4.68
C GLY A 128 6.98 5.28 3.90
N ALA A 129 6.97 4.08 4.49
CA ALA A 129 7.46 2.86 3.86
C ALA A 129 6.54 1.68 4.14
N LEU A 130 6.28 0.89 3.10
CA LEU A 130 5.32 -0.19 3.14
C LEU A 130 5.84 -1.44 2.43
N LEU A 131 5.72 -2.58 3.12
CA LEU A 131 6.12 -3.88 2.61
C LEU A 131 5.06 -4.94 2.90
N PHE A 132 4.44 -5.47 1.84
CA PHE A 132 3.54 -6.62 1.89
C PHE A 132 4.07 -7.75 1.00
N PRO A 133 4.78 -8.74 1.56
CA PRO A 133 5.23 -9.92 0.82
C PRO A 133 4.13 -10.67 0.07
N LYS A 134 2.89 -10.66 0.62
CA LYS A 134 1.70 -11.23 0.00
C LYS A 134 0.46 -10.45 0.42
N MET A 135 -0.21 -9.89 -0.56
CA MET A 135 -1.56 -9.32 -0.46
C MET A 135 -2.40 -9.95 -1.56
N SER A 136 -3.66 -10.28 -1.28
CA SER A 136 -4.58 -10.66 -2.36
C SER A 136 -5.03 -9.37 -3.03
N ASP A 137 -5.79 -8.55 -2.30
CA ASP A 137 -6.54 -7.43 -2.87
C ASP A 137 -6.38 -6.17 -2.00
N CYS A 138 -6.25 -5.02 -2.65
CA CYS A 138 -6.38 -3.70 -2.03
C CYS A 138 -7.39 -2.88 -2.83
N GLN A 139 -8.32 -2.21 -2.15
CA GLN A 139 -9.23 -1.28 -2.84
C GLN A 139 -8.49 0.04 -3.04
N ASP A 140 -8.24 0.77 -1.97
CA ASP A 140 -7.73 2.14 -2.05
C ASP A 140 -6.44 2.27 -1.25
N LEU A 141 -5.38 2.72 -1.90
CA LEU A 141 -4.08 2.96 -1.29
C LEU A 141 -3.66 4.40 -1.53
N GLY A 142 -3.53 5.18 -0.48
CA GLY A 142 -3.21 6.60 -0.51
C GLY A 142 -1.74 6.90 -0.80
N ALA A 143 -1.25 8.03 -0.29
CA ALA A 143 0.09 8.51 -0.61
C ALA A 143 1.19 7.67 0.06
N CYS A 144 2.15 7.15 -0.71
CA CYS A 144 3.25 6.35 -0.17
C CYS A 144 4.63 6.90 -0.53
N GLY A 145 5.58 6.87 0.40
CA GLY A 145 6.99 7.18 0.09
C GLY A 145 7.64 6.07 -0.73
N SER A 146 7.59 4.84 -0.20
CA SER A 146 8.08 3.64 -0.88
C SER A 146 7.17 2.44 -0.66
N LEU A 147 6.89 1.72 -1.74
CA LEU A 147 5.94 0.61 -1.78
C LEU A 147 6.60 -0.64 -2.38
N LEU A 148 6.57 -1.77 -1.66
CA LEU A 148 7.05 -3.05 -2.16
C LEU A 148 6.04 -4.18 -1.92
N PHE A 149 5.55 -4.73 -3.01
CA PHE A 149 4.60 -5.84 -3.03
C PHE A 149 5.12 -6.97 -3.93
N PRO A 150 5.88 -7.93 -3.39
CA PRO A 150 6.39 -9.08 -4.14
C PRO A 150 5.32 -9.86 -4.91
N LYS A 151 4.10 -9.92 -4.36
CA LYS A 151 2.92 -10.54 -4.98
C LYS A 151 1.66 -9.81 -4.53
N MET A 152 0.95 -9.25 -5.50
CA MET A 152 -0.40 -8.74 -5.38
C MET A 152 -1.22 -9.36 -6.51
N SER A 153 -2.48 -9.72 -6.24
CA SER A 153 -3.38 -10.10 -7.33
C SER A 153 -3.85 -8.82 -8.00
N ASP A 154 -4.64 -8.03 -7.25
CA ASP A 154 -5.41 -6.92 -7.80
C ASP A 154 -5.31 -5.67 -6.89
N CYS A 155 -5.17 -4.49 -7.50
CA CYS A 155 -5.34 -3.19 -6.84
C CYS A 155 -6.34 -2.38 -7.65
N LYS A 156 -7.33 -1.77 -6.99
CA LYS A 156 -8.22 -0.85 -7.69
C LYS A 156 -7.55 0.50 -7.82
N ASP A 157 -7.38 1.22 -6.72
CA ASP A 157 -6.98 2.62 -6.74
C ASP A 157 -5.69 2.79 -5.94
N LEU A 158 -4.64 3.23 -6.62
CA LEU A 158 -3.37 3.57 -5.99
C LEU A 158 -3.07 5.04 -6.21
N GLY A 159 -2.96 5.80 -5.12
CA GLY A 159 -2.64 7.21 -5.11
C GLY A 159 -1.16 7.51 -5.41
N ALA A 160 -0.69 8.65 -4.90
CA ALA A 160 0.65 9.13 -5.22
C ALA A 160 1.74 8.30 -4.55
N CYS A 161 2.76 7.85 -5.29
CA CYS A 161 3.88 7.10 -4.72
C CYS A 161 5.25 7.64 -5.12
N GLY A 162 6.20 7.71 -4.18
CA GLY A 162 7.59 8.07 -4.51
C GLY A 162 8.28 6.99 -5.33
N ALA A 163 8.28 5.76 -4.83
CA ALA A 163 8.87 4.61 -5.51
C ALA A 163 8.04 3.35 -5.28
N LEU A 164 7.81 2.60 -6.36
CA LEU A 164 6.88 1.49 -6.36
C LEU A 164 7.44 0.30 -7.13
N LEU A 165 7.39 -0.88 -6.50
CA LEU A 165 7.88 -2.13 -7.06
C LEU A 165 6.90 -3.28 -6.82
N PHE A 166 6.31 -3.80 -7.90
CA PHE A 166 5.53 -5.04 -7.91
C PHE A 166 6.17 -6.07 -8.85
N PRO A 167 6.97 -7.01 -8.33
CA PRO A 167 7.52 -8.11 -9.12
C PRO A 167 6.49 -8.92 -9.90
N LYS A 168 5.28 -9.05 -9.36
CA LYS A 168 4.14 -9.73 -9.97
C LYS A 168 2.84 -9.06 -9.51
N MET A 169 2.13 -8.50 -10.47
CA MET A 169 0.76 -8.01 -10.34
C MET A 169 -0.05 -8.58 -11.51
N SER A 170 -1.28 -8.98 -11.28
CA SER A 170 -2.17 -9.35 -12.37
C SER A 170 -2.68 -8.06 -12.99
N ASP A 171 -3.50 -7.33 -12.21
CA ASP A 171 -4.32 -6.23 -12.71
C ASP A 171 -4.22 -5.00 -11.79
N CYS A 172 -4.11 -3.81 -12.40
CA CYS A 172 -4.30 -2.51 -11.72
C CYS A 172 -5.35 -1.72 -12.49
N HIS A 173 -6.33 -1.17 -11.78
CA HIS A 173 -7.33 -0.30 -12.40
C HIS A 173 -6.78 1.11 -12.56
N ASP A 174 -6.59 1.83 -11.45
CA ASP A 174 -6.20 3.23 -11.43
C ASP A 174 -4.92 3.41 -10.61
N LEU A 175 -3.90 3.98 -11.25
CA LEU A 175 -2.64 4.33 -10.60
C LEU A 175 -2.36 5.81 -10.80
N GLY A 176 -2.19 6.55 -9.70
CA GLY A 176 -1.99 7.98 -9.69
C GLY A 176 -0.57 8.40 -10.04
N ALA A 177 -0.09 9.48 -9.43
CA ALA A 177 1.22 10.02 -9.74
C ALA A 177 2.35 9.20 -9.09
N CYS A 178 3.34 8.76 -9.86
CA CYS A 178 4.49 8.03 -9.32
C CYS A 178 5.84 8.65 -9.68
N GLY A 179 6.78 8.69 -8.74
CA GLY A 179 8.17 9.09 -9.04
C GLY A 179 8.87 8.04 -9.89
N SER A 180 8.89 6.80 -9.42
CA SER A 180 9.45 5.65 -10.13
C SER A 180 8.58 4.41 -9.98
N LEU A 181 8.34 3.74 -11.10
CA LEU A 181 7.49 2.56 -11.20
C LEU A 181 8.25 1.39 -11.85
N LEU A 182 8.26 0.23 -11.19
CA LEU A 182 8.84 -0.99 -11.75
C LEU A 182 7.91 -2.19 -11.57
N PHE A 183 7.50 -2.75 -12.71
CA PHE A 183 6.62 -3.91 -12.81
C PHE A 183 7.24 -4.95 -13.74
N PRO A 184 8.08 -5.88 -13.22
CA PRO A 184 8.70 -6.94 -14.02
C PRO A 184 7.71 -7.79 -14.83
N LYS A 185 6.50 -7.98 -14.29
CA LYS A 185 5.39 -8.68 -14.94
C LYS A 185 4.07 -8.07 -14.47
N MET A 186 3.35 -7.52 -15.42
CA MET A 186 1.96 -7.09 -15.29
C MET A 186 1.17 -7.71 -16.44
N SER A 187 -0.08 -8.12 -16.20
CA SER A 187 -0.96 -8.50 -17.30
C SER A 187 -1.50 -7.22 -17.90
N ASP A 188 -2.34 -6.52 -17.12
CA ASP A 188 -3.18 -5.43 -17.60
C ASP A 188 -3.12 -4.22 -16.65
N CYS A 189 -3.07 -3.03 -17.23
CA CYS A 189 -3.29 -1.76 -16.53
C CYS A 189 -4.34 -0.96 -17.29
N GLN A 190 -5.35 -0.43 -16.60
CA GLN A 190 -6.36 0.40 -17.24
C GLN A 190 -5.85 1.84 -17.30
N ASP A 191 -5.77 2.52 -16.16
CA ASP A 191 -5.42 3.93 -16.10
C ASP A 191 -4.15 4.15 -15.28
N LEU A 192 -3.13 4.71 -15.91
CA LEU A 192 -1.90 5.11 -15.23
C LEU A 192 -1.68 6.61 -15.41
N GLY A 193 -1.58 7.33 -14.30
CA GLY A 193 -1.36 8.76 -14.24
C GLY A 193 0.09 9.15 -14.53
N ALA A 194 0.47 10.32 -14.02
CA ALA A 194 1.77 10.90 -14.32
C ALA A 194 2.93 10.12 -13.65
N CYS A 195 3.95 9.74 -14.42
CA CYS A 195 5.12 9.04 -13.90
C CYS A 195 6.45 9.73 -14.24
N GLY A 196 7.38 9.78 -13.28
CA GLY A 196 8.75 10.24 -13.55
C GLY A 196 9.50 9.25 -14.43
N SER A 197 9.55 7.98 -13.99
CA SER A 197 10.13 6.88 -14.75
C SER A 197 9.33 5.60 -14.64
N LEU A 198 9.11 4.93 -15.77
CA LEU A 198 8.29 3.75 -15.92
C LEU A 198 9.09 2.60 -16.55
N LEU A 199 9.09 1.42 -15.93
CA LEU A 199 9.71 0.23 -16.50
C LEU A 199 8.81 -1.01 -16.34
N PHE A 200 8.38 -1.53 -17.49
CA PHE A 200 7.60 -2.74 -17.63
C PHE A 200 8.31 -3.73 -18.57
N PRO A 201 9.18 -4.61 -18.06
CA PRO A 201 9.88 -5.62 -18.86
C PRO A 201 8.95 -6.52 -19.69
N LYS A 202 7.75 -6.79 -19.17
CA LYS A 202 6.69 -7.55 -19.83
C LYS A 202 5.34 -7.03 -19.35
N MET A 203 4.54 -6.55 -20.29
CA MET A 203 3.16 -6.19 -20.09
C MET A 203 2.36 -6.63 -21.30
N SER A 204 1.12 -7.09 -21.09
CA SER A 204 0.24 -7.47 -22.19
C SER A 204 -0.39 -6.21 -22.73
N ASP A 205 -1.24 -5.57 -21.90
CA ASP A 205 -2.16 -4.53 -22.36
C ASP A 205 -2.12 -3.30 -21.41
N CYS A 206 -2.13 -2.10 -21.99
CA CYS A 206 -2.30 -0.82 -21.28
C CYS A 206 -3.37 0.00 -22.01
N GLN A 207 -4.37 0.50 -21.29
CA GLN A 207 -5.47 1.25 -21.93
C GLN A 207 -5.22 2.75 -21.99
N ASP A 208 -4.85 3.36 -20.87
CA ASP A 208 -4.66 4.80 -20.75
C ASP A 208 -3.40 5.07 -19.94
N LEU A 209 -2.43 5.74 -20.55
CA LEU A 209 -1.17 6.07 -19.90
C LEU A 209 -0.91 7.57 -20.01
N GLY A 210 -0.95 8.27 -18.88
CA GLY A 210 -0.73 9.70 -18.77
C GLY A 210 0.72 10.13 -19.02
N ALA A 211 1.04 11.33 -18.55
CA ALA A 211 2.34 11.93 -18.85
C ALA A 211 3.51 11.19 -18.19
N CYS A 212 4.53 10.81 -18.96
CA CYS A 212 5.71 10.12 -18.44
C CYS A 212 7.02 10.85 -18.78
N GLY A 213 7.94 10.96 -17.82
CA GLY A 213 9.28 11.48 -18.10
C GLY A 213 10.09 10.53 -18.98
N ALA A 214 10.20 9.27 -18.55
CA ALA A 214 10.85 8.21 -19.30
C ALA A 214 10.08 6.89 -19.16
N LEU A 215 9.95 6.16 -20.26
CA LEU A 215 9.13 4.96 -20.33
C LEU A 215 9.81 3.90 -21.18
N LEU A 216 9.88 2.69 -20.63
CA LEU A 216 10.53 1.54 -21.23
C LEU A 216 9.66 0.29 -21.15
N PHE A 217 9.22 -0.19 -22.32
CA PHE A 217 8.55 -1.48 -22.51
C PHE A 217 9.37 -2.38 -23.44
N PRO A 218 10.27 -3.22 -22.92
CA PRO A 218 11.01 -4.20 -23.72
C PRO A 218 10.11 -5.16 -24.51
N LYS A 219 8.93 -5.49 -23.96
CA LYS A 219 7.90 -6.30 -24.59
C LYS A 219 6.52 -5.81 -24.13
N MET A 220 5.77 -5.26 -25.07
CA MET A 220 4.36 -4.91 -24.94
C MET A 220 3.58 -5.62 -26.05
N SER A 221 2.35 -6.07 -25.78
CA SER A 221 1.46 -6.45 -26.88
C SER A 221 0.81 -5.17 -27.40
N ASP A 222 -0.08 -4.58 -26.60
CA ASP A 222 -1.01 -3.54 -27.04
C ASP A 222 -1.00 -2.35 -26.09
N CYS A 223 -0.91 -1.12 -26.61
CA CYS A 223 -1.14 0.09 -25.83
C CYS A 223 -2.16 0.97 -26.55
N LYS A 224 -3.17 1.41 -25.82
CA LYS A 224 -4.09 2.47 -26.26
C LYS A 224 -3.74 3.74 -25.50
N ASP A 225 -4.09 4.88 -26.08
CA ASP A 225 -4.05 6.22 -25.48
C ASP A 225 -2.81 6.48 -24.60
N LEU A 226 -1.68 6.75 -25.27
CA LEU A 226 -0.45 7.15 -24.60
C LEU A 226 -0.30 8.66 -24.62
N GLY A 227 -0.33 9.30 -23.46
CA GLY A 227 -0.13 10.73 -23.27
C GLY A 227 1.29 11.21 -23.57
N ALA A 228 1.58 12.44 -23.14
CA ALA A 228 2.85 13.09 -23.44
C ALA A 228 4.04 12.41 -22.74
N CYS A 229 5.09 12.08 -23.49
CA CYS A 229 6.26 11.40 -22.94
C CYS A 229 7.57 12.07 -23.31
N GLY A 230 8.50 12.21 -22.37
CA GLY A 230 9.85 12.70 -22.68
C GLY A 230 10.60 11.69 -23.55
N ALA A 231 10.82 10.49 -23.03
CA ALA A 231 11.48 9.40 -23.77
C ALA A 231 10.65 8.12 -23.77
N LEU A 232 10.40 7.58 -24.96
CA LEU A 232 9.69 6.32 -25.19
C LEU A 232 10.62 5.29 -25.84
N LEU A 233 10.72 4.10 -25.23
CA LEU A 233 11.52 3.01 -25.75
C LEU A 233 10.71 1.70 -25.81
N PHE A 234 10.40 1.27 -27.04
CA PHE A 234 9.66 0.03 -27.36
C PHE A 234 10.49 -0.92 -28.25
N PRO A 235 11.37 -1.75 -27.67
CA PRO A 235 12.09 -2.76 -28.44
C PRO A 235 11.18 -3.72 -29.20
N LYS A 236 10.03 -4.11 -28.63
CA LYS A 236 9.03 -4.98 -29.25
C LYS A 236 7.63 -4.58 -28.80
N MET A 237 6.82 -4.17 -29.75
CA MET A 237 5.40 -3.86 -29.59
C MET A 237 4.62 -4.53 -30.72
N SER A 238 3.40 -4.99 -30.48
CA SER A 238 2.53 -5.40 -31.57
C SER A 238 1.83 -4.15 -32.09
N ASP A 239 0.94 -3.59 -31.26
CA ASP A 239 0.01 -2.56 -31.68
C ASP A 239 0.05 -1.35 -30.72
N CYS A 240 -0.03 -0.15 -31.28
CA CYS A 240 -0.17 1.08 -30.53
C CYS A 240 -1.22 1.98 -31.18
N GLN A 241 -2.16 2.48 -30.39
CA GLN A 241 -3.20 3.40 -30.83
C GLN A 241 -3.11 4.69 -30.03
N ASP A 242 -3.30 5.84 -30.68
CA ASP A 242 -3.39 7.15 -30.05
C ASP A 242 -2.14 7.50 -29.21
N LEU A 243 -1.00 7.57 -29.89
CA LEU A 243 0.26 7.96 -29.27
C LEU A 243 0.40 9.49 -29.30
N GLY A 244 0.36 10.13 -28.14
CA GLY A 244 0.52 11.56 -27.94
C GLY A 244 1.92 12.10 -28.27
N ALA A 245 2.21 13.30 -27.78
CA ALA A 245 3.46 13.99 -28.10
C ALA A 245 4.66 13.34 -27.39
N CYS A 246 5.81 13.27 -28.08
CA CYS A 246 7.03 12.73 -27.53
C CYS A 246 8.28 13.57 -27.84
N ASP A 247 9.25 13.69 -26.93
CA ASP A 247 10.53 14.32 -27.31
C ASP A 247 11.41 13.33 -28.10
N ALA A 248 11.47 12.08 -27.66
CA ALA A 248 12.18 11.01 -28.34
C ALA A 248 11.42 9.68 -28.29
N LEU A 249 11.31 9.03 -29.44
CA LEU A 249 10.71 7.70 -29.58
C LEU A 249 11.66 6.78 -30.36
N LEU A 250 11.94 5.62 -29.74
CA LEU A 250 12.73 4.56 -30.33
C LEU A 250 11.95 3.24 -30.28
N PHE A 251 11.80 2.61 -31.44
CA PHE A 251 11.25 1.27 -31.54
C PHE A 251 12.05 0.42 -32.51
N LEU A 252 12.22 -0.86 -32.17
CA LEU A 252 12.98 -1.80 -33.01
C LEU A 252 12.06 -2.67 -33.87
N LYS A 253 10.89 -3.04 -33.34
CA LYS A 253 9.87 -3.85 -34.02
C LYS A 253 8.48 -3.45 -33.52
N MET A 254 7.64 -3.04 -34.46
CA MET A 254 6.23 -2.67 -34.26
C MET A 254 5.45 -3.20 -35.44
N SER A 255 4.28 -3.80 -35.20
CA SER A 255 3.41 -4.30 -36.28
C SER A 255 2.58 -3.14 -36.83
N ASP A 256 1.82 -2.48 -35.96
CA ASP A 256 0.92 -1.39 -36.32
C ASP A 256 1.00 -0.22 -35.30
N CYS A 257 0.90 1.00 -35.83
CA CYS A 257 0.76 2.22 -35.02
C CYS A 257 -0.24 3.16 -35.68
N GLN A 258 -1.26 3.56 -34.94
CA GLN A 258 -2.32 4.46 -35.39
C GLN A 258 -2.27 5.75 -34.56
N ASP A 259 -2.49 6.87 -35.24
CA ASP A 259 -2.59 8.21 -34.63
C ASP A 259 -1.38 8.59 -33.78
N LEU A 260 -0.24 8.74 -34.46
CA LEU A 260 1.00 9.26 -33.88
C LEU A 260 0.99 10.80 -33.86
N GLY A 261 1.08 11.35 -32.66
CA GLY A 261 1.24 12.77 -32.36
C GLY A 261 2.62 13.30 -32.72
N ALA A 262 2.92 14.52 -32.25
CA ALA A 262 4.18 15.17 -32.56
C ALA A 262 5.36 14.49 -31.84
N CYS A 263 6.36 14.03 -32.59
CA CYS A 263 7.59 13.48 -32.02
C CYS A 263 8.83 14.28 -32.45
N GLY A 264 9.63 14.71 -31.47
CA GLY A 264 10.84 15.51 -31.70
C GLY A 264 11.95 14.73 -32.40
N ALA A 265 12.16 13.47 -32.01
CA ALA A 265 13.11 12.55 -32.61
C ALA A 265 12.54 11.14 -32.76
N LEU A 266 12.65 10.58 -33.97
CA LEU A 266 12.24 9.21 -34.29
C LEU A 266 13.46 8.40 -34.75
N LEU A 267 13.72 7.28 -34.07
CA LEU A 267 14.84 6.38 -34.38
C LEU A 267 14.34 4.99 -34.76
N PHE A 268 14.49 4.65 -36.04
CA PHE A 268 14.22 3.34 -36.61
C PHE A 268 15.55 2.63 -36.94
N PRO A 269 15.85 1.44 -36.39
CA PRO A 269 16.85 0.56 -36.98
C PRO A 269 16.29 0.02 -38.30
N LYS A 270 17.12 -0.01 -39.36
CA LYS A 270 16.79 -0.54 -40.69
C LYS A 270 15.89 -1.78 -40.63
N MET A 271 14.70 -1.68 -41.22
CA MET A 271 13.90 -2.84 -41.62
C MET A 271 14.69 -3.60 -42.68
N SER A 272 15.03 -4.86 -42.41
CA SER A 272 15.56 -5.78 -43.42
C SER A 272 14.38 -6.45 -44.11
N ASP A 273 14.29 -6.24 -45.43
CA ASP A 273 13.33 -6.85 -46.38
C ASP A 273 13.22 -8.38 -46.25
#